data_AF-A0A2N2SH58-F1
#
_entry.id   AF-A0A2N2SH58-F1
#
_cell.length_a   1.000
_cell.length_b   1.000
_cell.length_c   1.000
_cell.angle_alpha   90.00
_cell.angle_beta   90.00
_cell.angle_gamma   90.00
#
_symmetry.space_group_name_H-M   'P 1'
#
loop_
_entity.id
_entity.type
_entity.pdbx_description
1 polymer ?
#
loop_
_entity_poly.entity_id
_entity_poly.type
_entity_poly.pdbx_seq_one_letter_code
_entity_poly.pdbx_strand_id
1 'polypeptide(L)' 'MTDTTQDFIRFAIDKQVLRFGEFKTKAGRLSPYFFNAGLFNDGESLMKLGEFYAAAILKSGIQFDMLFGPAYKG' A
#
# COMPACT_ATOMS: atom_id res chain seq x y z
N MET A 1 8.86 -19.23 -2.11
CA MET A 1 8.18 -18.01 -2.57
C MET A 1 8.24 -17.04 -1.41
N THR A 2 8.90 -15.90 -1.58
CA THR A 2 8.88 -14.84 -0.58
C THR A 2 7.44 -14.39 -0.36
N ASP A 3 7.06 -14.17 0.90
CA ASP A 3 5.72 -13.69 1.23
C ASP A 3 5.62 -12.23 0.77
N THR A 4 4.93 -12.01 -0.35
CA THR A 4 4.75 -10.69 -0.97
C THR A 4 4.17 -9.67 0.00
N THR A 5 3.44 -10.13 1.02
CA THR A 5 2.92 -9.31 2.12
C THR A 5 4.04 -8.76 3.00
N GLN A 6 5.00 -9.61 3.38
CA GLN A 6 6.14 -9.19 4.20
C GLN A 6 7.02 -8.20 3.46
N ASP A 7 7.25 -8.43 2.16
CA ASP A 7 8.05 -7.53 1.34
C ASP A 7 7.35 -6.17 1.14
N PHE A 8 6.02 -6.15 0.98
CA PHE A 8 5.25 -4.91 0.97
C PHE A 8 5.33 -4.15 2.29
N ILE A 9 5.24 -4.84 3.44
CA ILE A 9 5.33 -4.22 4.76
C ILE A 9 6.73 -3.60 4.96
N ARG A 10 7.80 -4.33 4.63
CA ARG A 10 9.17 -3.80 4.68
C ARG A 10 9.33 -2.56 3.81
N PHE A 11 8.89 -2.65 2.55
CA PHE A 11 8.93 -1.54 1.62
C PHE A 11 8.15 -0.31 2.13
N ALA A 12 6.96 -0.51 2.71
CA ALA A 12 6.16 0.57 3.28
C ALA A 12 6.83 1.23 4.49
N ILE A 13 7.55 0.47 5.31
CA ILE A 13 8.34 1.01 6.43
C ILE A 13 9.53 1.82 5.88
N ASP A 14 10.27 1.27 4.92
CA ASP A 14 11.46 1.91 4.33
C ASP A 14 11.11 3.25 3.65
N LYS A 15 9.96 3.32 2.97
CA LYS A 15 9.42 4.56 2.37
C LYS A 15 8.69 5.46 3.36
N GLN A 16 8.67 5.12 4.66
CA GLN A 16 7.94 5.83 5.71
C GLN A 16 6.42 5.98 5.46
N VAL A 17 5.87 5.17 4.57
CA VAL A 17 4.44 5.05 4.32
C VAL A 17 3.75 4.45 5.54
N LEU A 18 4.34 3.40 6.12
CA LEU A 18 3.93 2.81 7.39
C LEU A 18 4.87 3.30 8.50
N ARG A 19 4.32 3.98 9.51
CA ARG A 19 5.06 4.48 10.67
C ARG A 19 4.42 4.01 11.97
N PHE A 20 5.24 3.83 13.00
CA PHE A 20 4.81 3.48 14.36
C PHE A 20 5.03 4.67 15.31
N GLY A 21 4.13 4.83 16.28
CA GLY A 21 4.06 6.00 17.16
C GLY A 21 2.61 6.28 17.57
N GLU A 22 2.33 7.46 18.13
CA GLU A 22 0.97 7.83 18.50
C GLU A 22 0.31 8.72 17.43
N PHE A 23 -0.77 8.23 16.83
CA PHE A 23 -1.48 8.94 15.77
C PHE A 23 -2.98 9.02 16.06
N LYS A 24 -3.58 10.21 15.88
CA LYS A 24 -5.03 10.38 15.95
C LYS A 24 -5.65 10.19 14.57
N THR A 25 -6.50 9.18 14.42
CA THR A 25 -7.23 8.91 13.17
C THR A 25 -8.33 9.95 12.93
N LYS A 26 -8.88 10.00 11.71
CA LYS A 26 -10.02 10.88 11.38
C LYS A 26 -11.26 10.64 12.24
N ALA A 27 -11.45 9.40 12.70
CA ALA A 27 -12.52 9.03 13.63
C ALA A 27 -12.21 9.36 15.10
N GLY A 28 -11.07 9.99 15.38
CA GLY A 28 -10.65 10.39 16.73
C GLY A 28 -9.94 9.31 17.55
N ARG A 29 -9.90 8.06 17.07
CA ARG A 29 -9.19 6.94 17.72
C ARG A 29 -7.67 7.18 17.71
N LEU A 30 -7.02 6.93 18.85
CA LEU A 30 -5.56 6.82 18.95
C LEU A 30 -5.10 5.46 18.39
N SER A 31 -4.12 5.51 17.49
CA SER A 31 -3.54 4.36 16.80
C SER A 31 -2.03 4.31 17.05
N PRO A 32 -1.45 3.11 17.30
CA PRO A 32 -0.01 2.94 17.46
C PRO A 32 0.76 2.96 16.12
N TYR A 33 0.05 3.13 15.00
CA TYR A 33 0.63 3.25 13.67
C TYR A 33 -0.21 4.14 12.74
N PHE A 34 0.42 4.61 11.66
CA PHE A 34 -0.25 5.35 10.60
C PHE A 34 0.27 4.90 9.23
N PHE A 35 -0.64 4.80 8.27
CA PHE A 35 -0.35 4.41 6.89
C PHE A 35 -0.72 5.55 5.94
N ASN A 36 0.26 6.09 5.20
CA ASN A 36 0.07 7.16 4.22
C ASN A 36 0.60 6.77 2.84
N ALA A 37 -0.25 6.18 2.01
CA ALA A 37 0.11 5.80 0.63
C ALA A 37 0.60 6.97 -0.23
N GLY A 38 0.26 8.22 0.12
CA GLY A 38 0.73 9.41 -0.60
C GLY A 38 2.23 9.67 -0.51
N LEU A 39 2.97 8.91 0.32
CA LEU A 39 4.43 8.94 0.36
C LEU A 39 5.07 7.99 -0.66
N PHE A 40 4.29 7.15 -1.35
CA PHE A 40 4.72 6.54 -2.61
C PHE A 40 4.62 7.59 -3.73
N ASN A 41 5.56 8.53 -3.75
CA ASN A 41 5.51 9.74 -4.58
C ASN A 41 6.69 9.89 -5.56
N ASP A 42 7.51 8.84 -5.68
CA ASP A 42 8.59 8.75 -6.65
C ASP A 42 8.36 7.59 -7.64
N GLY A 43 9.01 7.63 -8.80
CA GLY A 43 8.77 6.66 -9.88
C GLY A 43 9.10 5.22 -9.50
N GLU A 44 10.17 4.99 -8.71
CA GLU A 44 10.52 3.65 -8.23
C GLU A 44 9.44 3.11 -7.30
N SER A 45 8.95 3.96 -6.40
CA SER A 45 7.96 3.60 -5.41
C SER A 45 6.60 3.25 -6.02
N LEU A 46 6.21 3.99 -7.07
CA LEU A 46 5.00 3.72 -7.83
C LEU A 46 5.09 2.43 -8.63
N MET A 47 6.25 2.16 -9.26
CA MET A 47 6.49 0.89 -9.96
C MET A 47 6.34 -0.30 -9.02
N LYS A 48 7.07 -0.28 -7.88
CA LYS A 48 6.99 -1.34 -6.87
C LYS A 48 5.58 -1.49 -6.30
N LEU A 49 4.88 -0.38 -6.03
CA LEU A 49 3.49 -0.42 -5.58
C LEU A 49 2.60 -1.16 -6.59
N GLY A 50 2.76 -0.87 -7.89
CA GLY A 50 2.04 -1.57 -8.96
C GLY A 50 2.32 -3.08 -8.98
N GLU A 51 3.58 -3.49 -8.81
CA GLU A 51 3.96 -4.91 -8.72
C GLU A 51 3.29 -5.62 -7.54
N PHE A 52 3.24 -4.97 -6.36
CA PHE A 52 2.55 -5.51 -5.19
C PHE A 52 1.05 -5.69 -5.43
N TYR A 53 0.38 -4.71 -6.04
CA TYR A 53 -1.03 -4.83 -6.40
C TYR A 53 -1.27 -5.92 -7.45
N ALA A 54 -0.44 -5.99 -8.49
CA ALA A 54 -0.54 -7.02 -9.53
C ALA A 54 -0.39 -8.43 -8.94
N ALA A 55 0.59 -8.64 -8.06
CA ALA A 55 0.76 -9.92 -7.36
C ALA A 55 -0.45 -10.28 -6.49
N ALA A 56 -1.03 -9.31 -5.77
CA ALA A 56 -2.23 -9.53 -4.97
C ALA A 56 -3.47 -9.88 -5.83
N ILE A 57 -3.65 -9.19 -6.97
CA ILE A 57 -4.72 -9.46 -7.93
C ILE A 57 -4.58 -10.88 -8.49
N LEU A 58 -3.40 -11.27 -8.96
CA LEU A 58 -3.14 -12.61 -9.49
C LEU A 58 -3.38 -13.70 -8.44
N LYS A 59 -2.91 -13.48 -7.20
CA LYS A 59 -3.10 -14.42 -6.09
C LYS A 59 -4.58 -14.58 -5.70
N SER A 60 -5.39 -13.54 -5.88
CA SER A 60 -6.81 -13.58 -5.51
C SER A 60 -7.63 -14.57 -6.34
N GLY A 61 -7.19 -14.87 -7.57
CA GLY A 61 -7.95 -15.69 -8.52
C GLY A 61 -9.25 -15.06 -9.02
N ILE A 62 -9.54 -13.81 -8.62
CA ILE A 62 -10.75 -13.08 -9.04
C ILE A 62 -10.61 -12.76 -10.52
N GLN A 63 -11.62 -13.15 -11.31
CA GLN A 63 -11.71 -12.81 -12.72
C GLN A 63 -12.18 -11.36 -12.88
N PHE A 64 -11.61 -10.64 -13.84
CA PHE A 64 -11.97 -9.27 -14.17
C PHE A 64 -11.67 -8.98 -15.64
N ASP A 65 -12.43 -8.06 -16.23
CA ASP A 65 -12.23 -7.62 -17.61
C ASP A 65 -11.53 -6.25 -17.71
N MET A 66 -11.52 -5.50 -16.60
CA MET A 66 -10.98 -4.14 -16.54
C MET A 66 -10.47 -3.81 -15.13
N LEU A 67 -9.44 -2.97 -15.07
CA LEU A 67 -9.02 -2.27 -13.84
C LEU A 67 -9.52 -0.83 -13.89
N PHE A 68 -10.23 -0.41 -12.84
CA PHE A 68 -10.76 0.95 -12.72
C PHE A 68 -10.10 1.70 -11.57
N GLY A 69 -9.49 2.86 -11.87
CA GLY A 69 -8.86 3.77 -10.90
C GLY A 69 -9.73 4.99 -10.63
N PRO A 70 -10.32 5.15 -9.42
CA PRO A 70 -11.13 6.31 -9.10
C PRO A 70 -10.32 7.60 -8.97
N ALA A 71 -10.78 8.68 -9.60
CA ALA A 71 -10.15 9.99 -9.45
C ALA A 71 -10.16 10.46 -7.97
N TYR A 72 -9.09 11.05 -7.43
CA TYR A 72 -7.82 11.43 -8.08
C TYR A 72 -6.65 10.48 -7.76
N LYS A 73 -6.83 9.56 -6.81
CA LYS A 73 -5.73 8.77 -6.22
C LYS A 73 -5.64 7.34 -6.76
N GLY A 74 -6.68 6.90 -7.46
CA GLY A 74 -6.81 5.54 -7.98
C GLY A 74 -5.96 5.29 -9.21
#